data_AF-A0A382A3S8-F1
#
_entry.id   AF-A0A382A3S8-F1
#
_cell.length_a   1.000
_cell.length_b   1.000
_cell.length_c   1.000
_cell.angle_alpha   90.00
_cell.angle_beta   90.00
_cell.angle_gamma   90.00
#
_symmetry.space_group_name_H-M   'P 1'
#
loop_
_entity.id
_entity.type
_entity.pdbx_description
1 polymer ?
#
loop_
_entity_poly.entity_id
_entity_poly.type
_entity_poly.pdbx_seq_one_letter_code
_entity_poly.pdbx_strand_id
1 'polypeptide(L)'
;MRIRLLALAVVIPTILVAGCGNEPTEGVVARVGNLSLTVDDVVDLLVDQEDLPAQADVVANLVELWVDYTLLAEAAIEDTTFSALDLETLVRQQVNASMIVQLRDSVIQVDTFITNDELQAFYEAEAPDLELRARHVMLTLPLQATGAQQDS
;
A
#
# COMPACT_ATOMS: atom_id res chain seq x y z
N MET A 1 76.36 -32.33 -10.54
CA MET A 1 76.34 -32.35 -9.07
C MET A 1 76.17 -30.92 -8.56
N ARG A 2 75.13 -30.68 -7.73
CA ARG A 2 74.82 -29.45 -6.95
C ARG A 2 74.16 -28.28 -7.71
N ILE A 3 72.83 -28.34 -7.80
CA ILE A 3 71.94 -27.20 -8.12
C ILE A 3 71.68 -26.41 -6.83
N ARG A 4 71.78 -25.09 -6.94
CA ARG A 4 71.68 -24.10 -5.88
C ARG A 4 70.22 -23.81 -5.49
N LEU A 5 70.04 -23.58 -4.19
CA LEU A 5 69.06 -22.72 -3.52
C LEU A 5 68.11 -21.90 -4.39
N LEU A 6 66.81 -22.03 -4.13
CA LEU A 6 65.90 -20.88 -3.99
C LEU A 6 64.67 -21.31 -3.19
N ALA A 7 64.62 -20.88 -1.93
CA ALA A 7 63.46 -20.93 -1.08
C ALA A 7 62.41 -19.94 -1.62
N LEU A 8 61.31 -20.45 -2.16
CA LEU A 8 60.14 -19.65 -2.47
C LEU A 8 59.14 -19.80 -1.33
N ALA A 9 59.16 -18.82 -0.43
CA ALA A 9 58.12 -18.64 0.56
C ALA A 9 56.80 -18.33 -0.16
N VAL A 10 55.92 -19.33 -0.25
CA VAL A 10 54.55 -19.14 -0.71
C VAL A 10 53.79 -18.51 0.46
N VAL A 11 53.73 -17.19 0.45
CA VAL A 11 52.78 -16.41 1.27
C VAL A 11 51.40 -16.65 0.66
N ILE A 12 50.62 -17.53 1.30
CA ILE A 12 49.20 -17.72 1.01
C ILE A 12 48.47 -16.50 1.61
N PRO A 13 47.86 -15.61 0.82
CA PRO A 13 46.94 -14.64 1.40
C PRO A 13 45.63 -15.39 1.67
N THR A 14 45.36 -15.63 2.95
CA THR A 14 44.04 -15.96 3.48
C THR A 14 43.10 -14.79 3.18
N ILE A 15 42.39 -14.88 2.05
CA ILE A 15 41.24 -14.02 1.76
C ILE A 15 40.09 -14.54 2.63
N LEU A 16 40.06 -14.06 3.88
CA LEU A 16 38.86 -13.99 4.70
C LEU A 16 38.04 -12.79 4.18
N VAL A 17 37.17 -13.03 3.21
CA VAL A 17 36.01 -12.14 3.02
C VAL A 17 34.92 -12.64 3.95
N ALA A 18 34.85 -11.98 5.10
CA ALA A 18 33.63 -11.89 5.87
C ALA A 18 32.56 -11.20 5.02
N GLY A 19 31.30 -11.69 5.07
CA GLY A 19 30.18 -10.90 4.58
C GLY A 19 28.94 -11.61 4.04
N CYS A 20 28.68 -12.90 4.30
CA CYS A 20 27.30 -13.38 4.24
C CYS A 20 26.65 -13.06 5.59
N GLY A 21 26.16 -11.83 5.73
CA GLY A 21 25.25 -11.47 6.81
C GLY A 21 23.93 -12.20 6.60
N ASN A 22 23.81 -13.42 7.11
CA ASN A 22 22.51 -13.99 7.42
C ASN A 22 21.96 -13.22 8.62
N GLU A 23 21.48 -12.00 8.38
CA GLU A 23 20.58 -11.33 9.32
C GLU A 23 19.32 -12.19 9.46
N PRO A 24 18.68 -12.20 10.65
CA PRO A 24 17.50 -13.02 10.88
C PRO A 24 16.43 -12.69 9.84
N THR A 25 16.17 -13.65 8.94
CA THR A 25 15.12 -13.61 7.91
C THR A 25 13.76 -13.96 8.52
N GLU A 26 13.46 -13.43 9.70
CA GLU A 26 12.16 -13.69 10.31
C GLU A 26 11.11 -12.87 9.57
N GLY A 27 10.10 -13.56 9.03
CA GLY A 27 9.02 -12.91 8.29
C GLY A 27 9.39 -12.39 6.90
N VAL A 28 10.57 -12.66 6.33
CA VAL A 28 10.87 -12.29 4.93
C VAL A 28 10.27 -13.33 3.98
N VAL A 29 9.42 -12.88 3.06
CA VAL A 29 8.75 -13.74 2.07
C VAL A 29 9.40 -13.69 0.68
N ALA A 30 10.07 -12.58 0.33
CA ALA A 30 10.86 -12.45 -0.90
C ALA A 30 11.97 -11.41 -0.76
N ARG A 31 12.98 -11.48 -1.64
CA ARG A 31 14.10 -10.52 -1.70
C ARG A 31 14.59 -10.34 -3.13
N VAL A 32 14.76 -9.08 -3.54
CA VAL A 32 15.34 -8.67 -4.83
C VAL A 32 16.42 -7.62 -4.55
N GLY A 33 17.67 -7.92 -4.88
CA GLY A 33 18.80 -7.04 -4.55
C GLY A 33 18.87 -6.72 -3.06
N ASN A 34 18.74 -5.44 -2.73
CA ASN A 34 18.70 -4.93 -1.35
C ASN A 34 17.28 -4.74 -0.79
N LEU A 35 16.24 -4.99 -1.60
CA LEU A 35 14.85 -4.84 -1.22
C LEU A 35 14.34 -6.18 -0.68
N SER A 36 13.66 -6.14 0.47
CA SER A 36 13.04 -7.31 1.08
C SER A 36 11.54 -7.06 1.22
N LEU A 37 10.74 -8.08 0.93
CA LEU A 37 9.30 -8.10 1.18
C LEU A 37 9.05 -8.97 2.41
N THR A 38 8.31 -8.45 3.38
CA THR A 38 7.99 -9.15 4.63
C THR A 38 6.52 -9.59 4.70
N VAL A 39 6.19 -10.44 5.68
CA VAL A 39 4.82 -10.85 5.98
C VAL A 39 3.97 -9.63 6.32
N ASP A 40 4.49 -8.69 7.11
CA ASP A 40 3.76 -7.48 7.49
C ASP A 40 3.41 -6.63 6.25
N ASP A 41 4.36 -6.47 5.32
CA ASP A 41 4.12 -5.76 4.05
C ASP A 41 3.01 -6.43 3.21
N VAL A 42 3.01 -7.77 3.17
CA VAL A 42 1.97 -8.54 2.46
C VAL A 42 0.61 -8.40 3.14
N VAL A 43 0.59 -8.39 4.47
CA VAL A 43 -0.65 -8.19 5.24
C VAL A 43 -1.20 -6.79 4.99
N ASP A 44 -0.36 -5.75 5.03
CA ASP A 44 -0.76 -4.37 4.76
C ASP A 44 -1.30 -4.19 3.34
N LEU A 45 -0.76 -4.92 2.36
CA LEU A 45 -1.28 -4.91 0.99
C LEU A 45 -2.65 -5.58 0.85
N LEU A 46 -2.96 -6.55 1.70
CA LEU A 46 -4.20 -7.34 1.62
C LEU A 46 -5.29 -6.85 2.58
N VAL A 47 -4.95 -6.13 3.65
CA VAL A 47 -5.90 -5.71 4.68
C VAL A 47 -7.04 -4.83 4.13
N ASP A 48 -6.72 -3.99 3.14
CA ASP A 48 -7.69 -3.10 2.48
C ASP A 48 -8.38 -3.74 1.25
N GLN A 49 -8.12 -5.03 0.98
CA GLN A 49 -8.64 -5.74 -0.20
C GLN A 49 -9.73 -6.74 0.19
N GLU A 50 -10.94 -6.25 0.44
CA GLU A 50 -12.08 -7.07 0.89
C GLU A 50 -12.53 -8.13 -0.15
N ASP A 51 -12.20 -7.93 -1.43
CA ASP A 51 -12.56 -8.84 -2.52
C ASP A 51 -11.58 -10.02 -2.68
N LEU A 52 -10.41 -9.96 -2.03
CA LEU A 52 -9.37 -10.98 -2.17
C LEU A 52 -9.46 -11.99 -1.02
N PRO A 53 -9.68 -13.29 -1.32
CA PRO A 53 -9.74 -14.28 -0.26
C PRO A 53 -8.34 -14.55 0.29
N ALA A 54 -8.22 -14.69 1.62
CA ALA A 54 -6.97 -14.98 2.33
C ALA A 54 -6.49 -16.43 2.11
N GLN A 55 -6.14 -16.76 0.86
CA GLN A 55 -5.68 -18.08 0.43
C GLN A 55 -4.19 -18.03 0.11
N ALA A 56 -3.49 -19.13 0.36
CA ALA A 56 -2.04 -19.23 0.10
C ALA A 56 -1.67 -18.93 -1.35
N ASP A 57 -2.52 -19.32 -2.31
CA ASP A 57 -2.28 -19.06 -3.73
C ASP A 57 -2.34 -17.56 -4.06
N VAL A 58 -3.25 -16.79 -3.44
CA VAL A 58 -3.33 -15.34 -3.65
C VAL A 58 -2.06 -14.66 -3.15
N VAL A 59 -1.59 -15.05 -1.96
CA VAL A 59 -0.33 -14.56 -1.39
C VAL A 59 0.86 -14.90 -2.29
N ALA A 60 0.93 -16.13 -2.80
CA ALA A 60 2.01 -16.53 -3.70
C ALA A 60 2.04 -15.71 -4.99
N ASN A 61 0.88 -15.47 -5.62
CA ASN A 61 0.78 -14.62 -6.81
C ASN A 61 1.15 -13.17 -6.52
N LEU A 62 0.76 -12.62 -5.36
CA LEU A 62 1.15 -11.27 -4.95
C LEU A 62 2.66 -11.15 -4.77
N VAL A 63 3.28 -12.13 -4.13
CA VAL A 63 4.73 -12.17 -3.93
C VAL A 63 5.46 -12.28 -5.28
N GLU A 64 4.99 -13.12 -6.19
CA GLU A 64 5.55 -13.23 -7.55
C GLU A 64 5.44 -11.91 -8.31
N LEU A 65 4.25 -11.29 -8.30
CA LEU A 65 4.03 -9.98 -8.90
C LEU A 65 5.00 -8.92 -8.32
N TRP A 66 5.17 -8.90 -7.01
CA TRP A 66 6.10 -7.98 -6.36
C TRP A 66 7.54 -8.19 -6.83
N VAL A 67 7.99 -9.46 -6.94
CA VAL A 67 9.34 -9.80 -7.44
C VAL A 67 9.51 -9.32 -8.88
N ASP A 68 8.56 -9.64 -9.76
CA ASP A 68 8.62 -9.30 -11.18
C ASP A 68 8.68 -7.78 -11.40
N TYR A 69 7.84 -7.02 -10.70
CA TYR A 69 7.84 -5.56 -10.81
C TYR A 69 9.08 -4.91 -10.19
N THR A 70 9.64 -5.51 -9.13
CA THR A 70 10.87 -5.00 -8.51
C THR A 70 12.06 -5.21 -9.44
N LEU A 71 12.17 -6.39 -10.07
CA LEU A 71 13.20 -6.66 -11.09
C LEU A 71 13.05 -5.73 -12.30
N LEU A 72 11.82 -5.49 -12.75
CA LEU A 72 11.55 -4.53 -13.82
C LEU A 72 12.00 -3.11 -13.43
N ALA A 73 11.71 -2.68 -12.20
CA ALA A 73 12.10 -1.36 -11.71
C ALA A 73 13.62 -1.21 -11.61
N GLU A 74 14.34 -2.22 -11.10
CA GLU A 74 15.81 -2.22 -11.08
C GLU A 74 16.38 -2.11 -12.50
N ALA A 75 15.89 -2.93 -13.44
CA ALA A 75 16.31 -2.86 -14.83
C ALA A 75 16.01 -1.49 -15.49
N ALA A 76 14.87 -0.89 -15.17
CA ALA A 76 14.49 0.43 -15.69
C ALA A 76 15.36 1.57 -15.12
N ILE A 77 15.83 1.46 -13.88
CA ILE A 77 16.75 2.43 -13.26
C ILE A 77 18.14 2.35 -13.89
N GLU A 78 18.61 1.15 -14.21
CA GLU A 78 19.91 0.95 -14.88
C GLU A 78 19.90 1.41 -16.35
N ASP A 79 18.73 1.37 -17.01
CA ASP A 79 18.60 1.81 -18.41
C ASP A 79 18.44 3.33 -18.52
N THR A 80 19.51 3.97 -19.03
CA THR A 80 19.56 5.41 -19.33
C THR A 80 18.47 5.90 -20.30
N THR A 81 17.82 5.02 -21.06
CA THR A 81 16.71 5.37 -21.96
C THR A 81 15.50 5.88 -21.19
N PHE A 82 15.22 5.32 -20.01
CA PHE A 82 14.10 5.74 -19.16
C PHE A 82 14.43 6.97 -18.31
N SER A 83 15.72 7.31 -18.14
CA SER A 83 16.15 8.48 -17.36
C SER A 83 15.68 9.83 -17.93
N ALA A 84 15.32 9.88 -19.21
CA ALA A 84 14.80 11.07 -19.87
C ALA A 84 13.27 11.24 -19.75
N LEU A 85 12.55 10.24 -19.20
CA LEU A 85 11.10 10.30 -19.02
C LEU A 85 10.76 11.00 -17.71
N ASP A 86 10.00 12.10 -17.79
CA ASP A 86 9.39 12.72 -16.61
C ASP A 86 8.13 11.96 -16.22
N LEU A 87 8.27 11.05 -15.25
CA LEU A 87 7.15 10.32 -14.65
C LEU A 87 6.42 11.13 -13.58
N GLU A 88 6.98 12.27 -13.13
CA GLU A 88 6.43 13.06 -12.03
C GLU A 88 5.00 13.49 -12.36
N THR A 89 4.79 13.98 -13.58
CA THR A 89 3.48 14.43 -14.03
C THR A 89 2.43 13.31 -14.03
N LEU A 90 2.85 12.06 -14.29
CA LEU A 90 1.96 10.89 -14.30
C LEU A 90 1.55 10.48 -12.88
N VAL A 91 2.47 10.55 -11.92
CA VAL A 91 2.21 10.10 -10.53
C VAL A 91 1.73 11.21 -9.60
N ARG A 92 1.88 12.49 -9.98
CA ARG A 92 1.58 13.65 -9.12
C ARG A 92 0.17 13.62 -8.54
N GLN A 93 -0.83 13.24 -9.35
CA GLN A 93 -2.21 13.16 -8.88
C GLN A 93 -2.37 12.10 -7.78
N GLN A 94 -1.75 10.93 -7.96
CA GLN A 94 -1.80 9.85 -6.99
C GLN A 94 -1.06 10.22 -5.69
N VAL A 95 0.11 10.85 -5.80
CA VAL A 95 0.89 11.31 -4.65
C VAL A 95 0.10 12.34 -3.84
N ASN A 96 -0.51 13.31 -4.51
CA ASN A 96 -1.33 14.33 -3.83
C ASN A 96 -2.54 13.70 -3.10
N ALA A 97 -3.21 12.73 -3.73
CA ALA A 97 -4.33 12.03 -3.10
C ALA A 97 -3.88 11.27 -1.85
N SER A 98 -2.78 10.52 -1.93
CA SER A 98 -2.21 9.80 -0.78
C SER A 98 -1.82 10.76 0.35
N MET A 99 -1.21 11.90 0.02
CA MET A 99 -0.83 12.92 1.01
C MET A 99 -2.06 13.50 1.75
N ILE A 100 -3.17 13.73 1.06
CA ILE A 100 -4.42 14.19 1.68
C ILE A 100 -4.97 13.15 2.66
N VAL A 101 -4.96 11.86 2.29
CA VAL A 101 -5.40 10.76 3.16
C VAL A 101 -4.53 10.68 4.41
N GLN A 102 -3.21 10.73 4.27
CA GLN A 102 -2.28 10.73 5.41
C GLN A 102 -2.50 11.93 6.34
N LEU A 103 -2.74 13.13 5.78
CA LEU A 103 -3.06 14.32 6.56
C LEU A 103 -4.41 14.18 7.29
N ARG A 104 -5.42 13.63 6.62
CA ARG A 104 -6.71 13.32 7.23
C ARG A 104 -6.52 12.39 8.42
N ASP A 105 -5.81 11.27 8.24
CA ASP A 105 -5.65 10.25 9.28
C ASP A 105 -4.76 10.74 10.43
N SER A 106 -3.84 11.67 10.17
CA SER A 106 -3.05 12.32 11.22
C SER A 106 -3.85 13.33 12.07
N VAL A 107 -4.86 13.99 11.50
CA VAL A 107 -5.57 15.09 12.17
C VAL A 107 -6.93 14.65 12.70
N ILE A 108 -7.64 13.79 11.96
CA ILE A 108 -8.92 13.24 12.36
C ILE A 108 -8.66 12.07 13.30
N GLN A 109 -8.68 12.36 14.60
CA GLN A 109 -8.85 11.33 15.60
C GLN A 109 -10.31 10.87 15.54
N VAL A 110 -10.53 9.61 15.18
CA VAL A 110 -11.85 8.99 15.17
C VAL A 110 -12.29 8.75 16.61
N ASP A 111 -12.70 9.81 17.30
CA ASP A 111 -13.27 9.74 18.64
C ASP A 111 -14.79 9.51 18.52
N THR A 112 -15.16 8.38 17.90
CA THR A 112 -16.57 8.00 17.65
C THR A 112 -17.11 7.07 18.75
N PHE A 113 -16.49 7.05 19.92
CA PHE A 113 -17.01 6.28 21.04
C PHE A 113 -18.09 7.09 21.76
N ILE A 114 -19.32 7.07 21.21
CA ILE A 114 -20.48 7.64 21.87
C ILE A 114 -21.02 6.59 22.86
N THR A 115 -21.08 6.93 24.14
CA THR A 115 -21.65 6.04 25.16
C THR A 115 -23.18 5.97 25.02
N ASN A 116 -23.79 4.88 25.48
CA ASN A 116 -25.26 4.78 25.50
C ASN A 116 -25.92 5.90 26.30
N ASP A 117 -25.26 6.38 27.36
CA ASP A 117 -25.78 7.47 28.21
C ASP A 117 -25.74 8.81 27.47
N GLU A 118 -24.67 9.10 26.71
CA GLU A 118 -24.59 10.28 25.85
C GLU A 118 -25.61 10.22 24.71
N LEU A 119 -25.81 9.03 24.13
CA LEU A 119 -26.76 8.81 23.04
C LEU A 119 -28.21 8.98 23.52
N GLN A 120 -28.51 8.49 24.73
CA GLN A 120 -29.80 8.70 25.40
C GLN A 120 -30.03 10.18 25.71
N ALA A 121 -29.02 10.89 26.23
CA ALA A 121 -29.10 12.31 26.52
C ALA A 121 -29.36 13.16 25.25
N PHE A 122 -28.68 12.82 24.14
CA PHE A 122 -28.93 13.44 22.84
C PHE A 122 -30.35 13.15 22.33
N TYR A 123 -30.80 11.89 22.46
CA TYR A 123 -32.15 11.51 22.06
C TYR A 123 -33.22 12.26 22.85
N GLU A 124 -33.06 12.42 24.17
CA GLU A 124 -34.02 13.14 25.01
C GLU A 124 -34.01 14.66 24.78
N ALA A 125 -32.85 15.24 24.47
CA ALA A 125 -32.69 16.67 24.20
C ALA A 125 -33.24 17.08 22.84
N GLU A 126 -32.98 16.29 21.80
CA GLU A 126 -33.39 16.57 20.43
C GLU A 126 -34.66 15.80 20.00
N ALA A 127 -35.24 14.96 20.86
CA ALA A 127 -36.40 14.11 20.56
C ALA A 127 -37.43 14.87 19.72
N PRO A 128 -37.53 14.62 18.41
CA PRO A 128 -38.58 15.23 17.63
C PRO A 128 -39.90 14.63 18.11
N ASP A 129 -40.90 15.48 18.35
CA ASP A 129 -42.27 15.05 18.63
C ASP A 129 -42.75 14.16 17.47
N LEU A 130 -42.62 12.84 17.65
CA LEU A 130 -42.76 11.85 16.60
C LEU A 130 -44.24 11.46 16.42
N GLU A 131 -45.02 12.39 15.85
CA GLU A 131 -46.14 12.05 14.96
C GLU A 131 -45.99 12.82 13.64
N LEU A 132 -45.14 12.30 12.74
CA LEU A 132 -44.99 12.87 11.41
C LEU A 132 -46.02 12.24 10.45
N ARG A 133 -47.21 12.84 10.36
CA ARG A 133 -48.24 12.44 9.38
C ARG A 133 -47.96 13.06 8.01
N ALA A 134 -47.02 12.48 7.27
CA ALA A 134 -46.73 12.87 5.90
C ALA A 134 -47.53 12.04 4.88
N ARG A 135 -48.03 12.71 3.84
CA ARG A 135 -48.46 12.10 2.59
C ARG A 135 -47.54 12.67 1.51
N HIS A 136 -46.78 11.81 0.84
CA HIS A 136 -45.98 12.22 -0.31
C HIS A 136 -46.55 11.57 -1.56
N VAL A 137 -46.48 12.30 -2.67
CA VAL A 137 -46.73 11.77 -4.01
C VAL A 137 -45.40 11.84 -4.73
N MET A 138 -44.83 10.68 -5.05
CA MET A 138 -43.62 10.60 -5.84
C MET A 138 -44.00 10.75 -7.31
N LEU A 139 -43.54 11.83 -7.94
CA LEU A 139 -43.68 12.03 -9.38
C LEU A 139 -42.41 11.55 -10.06
N THR A 140 -42.56 10.64 -11.02
CA THR A 140 -41.45 10.20 -11.87
C THR A 140 -41.20 11.25 -12.95
N LEU A 141 -40.18 12.08 -12.74
CA LEU A 141 -39.65 12.94 -13.79
C LEU A 141 -38.67 12.13 -14.67
N PRO A 142 -38.82 12.16 -16.00
CA PRO A 142 -37.83 11.55 -16.89
C PRO A 142 -36.48 12.27 -16.75
N LEU A 143 -35.38 11.54 -16.93
CA LEU A 143 -34.00 12.03 -16.78
C LEU A 143 -33.66 13.24 -17.67
N GLN A 144 -34.51 13.58 -18.64
CA GLN A 144 -34.40 14.72 -19.56
C GLN A 144 -35.64 15.62 -19.53
N ALA A 145 -36.27 15.79 -18.36
CA ALA A 145 -37.42 16.68 -18.22
C ALA A 145 -37.04 18.12 -18.64
N THR A 146 -37.81 18.67 -19.58
CA THR A 146 -37.65 20.08 -20.01
C THR A 146 -38.09 21.03 -18.89
N GLY A 147 -37.61 22.28 -18.88
CA GLY A 147 -37.94 23.24 -17.80
C GLY A 147 -39.45 23.42 -17.58
N ALA A 148 -40.25 23.37 -18.66
CA ALA A 148 -41.71 23.44 -18.56
C ALA A 148 -42.34 22.23 -17.84
N GLN A 149 -41.67 21.07 -17.82
CA GLN A 149 -42.13 19.84 -17.16
C GLN A 149 -41.68 19.75 -15.70
N GLN A 150 -40.69 20.54 -15.28
CA GLN A 150 -40.26 20.63 -13.87
C GLN A 150 -41.13 21.61 -13.06
N ASP A 151 -41.70 22.63 -13.73
CA ASP A 151 -42.46 23.71 -13.10
C ASP A 151 -44.00 23.49 -13.12
N SER A 152 -44.48 22.31 -13.55
CA SER A 152 -45.91 21.92 -13.57
C SER A 152 -46.24 20.93 -12.46
#